data_AF-A0A5N7CRE2-F1
#
_entry.id   AF-A0A5N7CRE2-F1
#
_cell.length_a   1.000
_cell.length_b   1.000
_cell.length_c   1.000
_cell.angle_alpha   90.00
_cell.angle_beta   90.00
_cell.angle_gamma   90.00
#
_symmetry.space_group_name_H-M   'P 1'
#
loop_
_entity.id
_entity.type
_entity.pdbx_description
1 polymer ?
#
loop_
_entity_poly.entity_id
_entity_poly.type
_entity_poly.pdbx_seq_one_letter_code
_entity_poly.pdbx_strand_id
1 'polypeptide(L)'
;MSRNTGNSARLLLPKNSIQEDPQRDSNLGTVLKRRRQTTACTTCQRKRTKCTGTTPCQGCTASGSECVFDFSKDKRRKETLLKAQRDALDTYQILLQLVRILYDGTDETVKKLRGNIQGVPSLQEAMVNLRSLFP
;
A
#
# COMPACT_ATOMS: atom_id res chain seq x y z
N MET A 1 0.89 46.06 -13.79
CA MET A 1 1.91 45.01 -13.56
C MET A 1 1.21 43.70 -13.22
N SER A 2 0.83 42.91 -14.24
CA SER A 2 0.08 41.67 -14.07
C SER A 2 1.03 40.48 -13.92
N ARG A 3 0.99 39.80 -12.78
CA ARG A 3 1.69 38.53 -12.56
C ARG A 3 0.71 37.39 -12.80
N ASN A 4 0.86 36.71 -13.93
CA ASN A 4 0.10 35.51 -14.27
C ASN A 4 0.85 34.29 -13.72
N THR A 5 0.34 33.68 -12.65
CA THR A 5 0.88 32.44 -12.07
C THR A 5 0.26 31.24 -12.78
N GLY A 6 0.92 30.76 -13.83
CA GLY A 6 0.56 29.53 -14.52
C GLY A 6 0.80 28.31 -13.64
N ASN A 7 -0.30 27.76 -13.11
CA ASN A 7 -0.32 26.52 -12.35
C ASN A 7 -0.24 25.33 -13.34
N SER A 8 0.97 24.96 -13.78
CA SER A 8 1.16 23.84 -14.72
C SER A 8 1.12 22.49 -13.99
N ALA A 9 -0.09 21.98 -13.72
CA ALA A 9 -0.25 20.58 -13.37
C ALA A 9 0.11 19.71 -14.59
N ARG A 10 1.19 18.92 -14.50
CA ARG A 10 1.52 17.93 -15.52
C ARG A 10 0.43 16.86 -15.55
N LEU A 11 -0.28 16.76 -16.68
CA LEU A 11 -1.20 15.66 -16.94
C LEU A 11 -0.41 14.35 -17.01
N LEU A 12 -0.83 13.35 -16.23
CA LEU A 12 -0.29 12.00 -16.34
C LEU A 12 -0.71 11.41 -17.68
N LEU A 13 0.27 10.97 -18.49
CA LEU A 13 -0.05 10.29 -19.75
C LEU A 13 -0.74 8.94 -19.46
N PRO A 14 -1.76 8.57 -20.25
CA PRO A 14 -2.32 7.23 -20.23
C PRO A 14 -1.21 6.19 -20.41
N LYS A 15 -1.32 5.07 -19.70
CA LYS A 15 -0.39 3.94 -19.81
C LYS A 15 -0.45 3.41 -21.24
N ASN A 16 0.49 3.81 -22.09
CA ASN A 16 0.65 3.22 -23.41
C ASN A 16 0.86 1.70 -23.22
N SER A 17 0.09 0.90 -23.96
CA SER A 17 0.30 -0.53 -24.10
C SER A 17 1.73 -0.75 -24.60
N ILE A 18 2.61 -1.18 -23.69
CA ILE A 18 3.98 -1.56 -24.01
C ILE A 18 3.89 -2.69 -25.03
N GLN A 19 4.23 -2.39 -26.28
CA GLN A 19 4.58 -3.43 -27.25
C GLN A 19 5.92 -4.00 -26.77
N GLU A 20 5.92 -5.27 -26.35
CA GLU A 20 7.13 -5.94 -25.88
C GLU A 20 8.03 -6.21 -27.09
N ASP A 21 9.10 -5.42 -27.24
CA ASP A 21 10.18 -5.66 -28.20
C ASP A 21 10.92 -6.96 -27.83
N PRO A 22 10.90 -8.01 -28.67
CA PRO A 22 11.53 -9.28 -28.35
C PRO A 22 12.91 -9.35 -29.00
N GLN A 23 13.95 -8.76 -28.42
CA GLN A 23 15.34 -9.17 -28.68
C GLN A 23 16.37 -8.43 -27.80
N ARG A 24 16.83 -9.08 -26.72
CA ARG A 24 18.26 -9.16 -26.38
C ARG A 24 18.57 -10.16 -25.26
N ASP A 25 19.55 -11.00 -25.58
CA ASP A 25 20.41 -11.83 -24.74
C ASP A 25 19.87 -13.16 -24.23
N SER A 26 20.09 -14.16 -25.08
CA SER A 26 20.43 -15.53 -24.75
C SER A 26 21.52 -15.60 -23.68
N ASN A 27 21.14 -15.95 -22.45
CA ASN A 27 22.01 -16.67 -21.55
C ASN A 27 21.18 -17.59 -20.64
N LEU A 28 21.46 -18.89 -20.75
CA LEU A 28 20.83 -19.97 -20.02
C LEU A 28 21.31 -19.94 -18.56
N GLY A 29 20.54 -19.30 -17.70
CA GLY A 29 20.76 -19.30 -16.25
C GLY A 29 19.53 -18.76 -15.55
N THR A 30 18.77 -19.65 -14.91
CA THR A 30 17.62 -19.40 -14.03
C THR A 30 17.47 -17.94 -13.60
N VAL A 31 16.78 -17.14 -14.44
CA VAL A 31 16.51 -15.74 -14.15
C VAL A 31 15.45 -15.70 -13.06
N LEU A 32 15.91 -15.74 -11.80
CA LEU A 32 15.18 -15.18 -10.67
C LEU A 32 14.90 -13.73 -11.05
N LYS A 33 13.70 -13.49 -11.59
CA LYS A 33 13.17 -12.19 -12.01
C LYS A 33 13.60 -11.17 -10.97
N ARG A 34 14.57 -10.30 -11.32
CA ARG A 34 15.23 -9.38 -10.38
C ARG A 34 14.14 -8.64 -9.59
N ARG A 35 13.92 -9.04 -8.34
CA ARG A 35 12.90 -8.43 -7.49
C ARG A 35 13.29 -6.97 -7.35
N ARG A 36 12.43 -6.06 -7.82
CA ARG A 36 12.67 -4.62 -7.65
C ARG A 36 12.74 -4.34 -6.16
N GLN A 37 13.94 -4.07 -5.68
CA GLN A 37 14.17 -3.75 -4.27
C GLN A 37 13.62 -2.36 -3.99
N THR A 38 12.75 -2.26 -2.99
CA THR A 38 11.99 -1.04 -2.68
C THR A 38 12.80 -0.01 -1.90
N THR A 39 13.96 -0.43 -1.37
CA THR A 39 14.80 0.34 -0.46
C THR A 39 16.27 0.12 -0.82
N ALA A 40 17.02 1.19 -1.06
CA ALA A 40 18.48 1.14 -1.23
C ALA A 40 19.19 1.06 0.13
N CYS A 41 20.43 0.57 0.20
CA CYS A 41 21.22 0.65 1.43
C CYS A 41 21.53 2.12 1.81
N THR A 42 21.86 2.38 3.07
CA THR A 42 22.13 3.72 3.63
C THR A 42 23.21 4.46 2.86
N THR A 43 24.28 3.77 2.44
CA THR A 43 25.38 4.37 1.67
C THR A 43 24.94 4.78 0.27
N CYS A 44 24.24 3.92 -0.48
CA CYS A 44 23.71 4.27 -1.79
C CYS A 44 22.63 5.35 -1.72
N GLN A 45 21.79 5.36 -0.67
CA GLN A 45 20.84 6.44 -0.41
C GLN A 45 21.57 7.78 -0.25
N ARG A 46 22.60 7.84 0.60
CA ARG A 46 23.41 9.06 0.82
C ARG A 46 24.11 9.52 -0.46
N LYS A 47 24.71 8.59 -1.22
CA LYS A 47 25.42 8.86 -2.48
C LYS A 47 24.48 9.16 -3.66
N ARG A 48 23.17 8.94 -3.52
CA ARG A 48 22.17 9.03 -4.60
C ARG A 48 22.54 8.18 -5.84
N THR A 49 23.14 7.01 -5.61
CA THR A 49 23.54 6.07 -6.67
C THR A 49 22.63 4.85 -6.73
N LYS A 50 22.65 4.14 -7.85
CA LYS A 50 21.87 2.91 -8.04
C LYS A 50 22.34 1.83 -7.05
N CYS A 51 21.41 1.33 -6.23
CA CYS A 51 21.64 0.20 -5.35
C CYS A 51 21.12 -1.08 -6.00
N THR A 52 21.90 -2.16 -5.94
CA THR A 52 21.44 -3.49 -6.41
C THR A 52 20.48 -4.16 -5.44
N GLY A 53 20.43 -3.70 -4.19
CA GLY A 53 19.52 -4.21 -3.16
C GLY A 53 19.86 -5.61 -2.64
N THR A 54 21.02 -6.16 -3.01
CA THR A 54 21.65 -7.32 -2.35
C THR A 54 22.49 -6.82 -1.17
N THR A 55 22.76 -7.66 -0.18
CA THR A 55 23.65 -7.32 0.95
C THR A 55 24.88 -8.24 0.91
N PRO A 56 26.10 -7.70 0.70
CA PRO A 56 26.40 -6.32 0.32
C PRO A 56 25.93 -6.01 -1.12
N CYS A 57 25.62 -4.73 -1.40
CA CYS A 57 25.22 -4.32 -2.74
C CYS A 57 26.45 -4.08 -3.62
N GLN A 58 26.36 -4.27 -4.94
CA GLN A 58 27.53 -4.20 -5.83
C GLN A 58 28.30 -2.88 -5.71
N GLY A 59 27.59 -1.76 -5.53
CA GLY A 59 28.22 -0.45 -5.34
C GLY A 59 28.98 -0.33 -4.02
N CYS A 60 28.50 -0.98 -2.95
CA CYS A 60 29.21 -1.00 -1.66
C CYS A 60 30.41 -1.94 -1.71
N THR A 61 30.28 -3.11 -2.33
CA THR A 61 31.40 -4.04 -2.58
C THR A 61 32.52 -3.36 -3.35
N ALA A 62 32.20 -2.67 -4.45
CA ALA A 62 33.20 -1.98 -5.28
C ALA A 62 33.88 -0.79 -4.57
N SER A 63 33.18 -0.15 -3.62
CA SER A 63 33.70 1.02 -2.90
C SER A 63 34.27 0.69 -1.52
N GLY A 64 34.27 -0.60 -1.11
CA GLY A 64 34.70 -1.02 0.22
C GLY A 64 33.92 -0.36 1.37
N SER A 65 32.70 0.11 1.11
CA SER A 65 31.91 0.86 2.08
C SER A 65 30.90 -0.03 2.81
N GLU A 66 30.55 0.38 4.03
CA GLU A 66 29.56 -0.32 4.84
C GLU A 66 28.19 -0.36 4.13
N CYS A 67 27.61 -1.56 4.02
CA CYS A 67 26.33 -1.79 3.33
C CYS A 67 25.22 -2.18 4.30
N VAL A 68 24.57 -1.17 4.88
CA VAL A 68 23.46 -1.38 5.83
C VAL A 68 22.12 -1.05 5.18
N PHE A 69 21.13 -1.93 5.31
CA PHE A 69 19.75 -1.64 4.93
C PHE A 69 18.94 -1.29 6.18
N ASP A 70 18.46 -0.04 6.24
CA ASP A 70 17.62 0.44 7.33
C ASP A 70 16.15 0.49 6.87
N PHE A 71 15.41 -0.58 7.19
CA PHE A 71 13.99 -0.68 6.85
C PHE A 71 13.08 0.16 7.76
N SER A 72 13.59 0.65 8.90
CA SER A 72 12.83 1.46 9.85
C SER A 72 12.55 2.86 9.32
N LYS A 73 13.38 3.35 8.39
CA LYS A 73 13.20 4.64 7.72
C LYS A 73 12.20 4.61 6.57
N ASP A 74 11.71 3.44 6.15
CA ASP A 74 10.68 3.38 5.10
C ASP A 74 9.32 3.83 5.66
N LYS A 75 9.07 5.14 5.57
CA LYS A 75 7.83 5.77 6.02
C LYS A 75 6.60 5.13 5.38
N ARG A 76 6.70 4.69 4.11
CA ARG A 76 5.59 4.03 3.40
C ARG A 76 5.21 2.73 4.09
N ARG A 77 6.20 1.94 4.53
CA ARG A 77 5.98 0.71 5.31
C ARG A 77 5.33 1.03 6.66
N LYS A 78 5.81 2.05 7.37
CA LYS A 78 5.22 2.50 8.65
C LYS A 78 3.75 2.94 8.47
N GLU A 79 3.46 3.76 7.48
CA GLU A 79 2.10 4.23 7.19
C GLU A 79 1.16 3.09 6.82
N THR A 80 1.63 2.13 6.02
CA THR A 80 0.85 0.93 5.65
C THR A 80 0.50 0.10 6.89
N LEU A 81 1.47 -0.11 7.79
CA LEU A 81 1.24 -0.83 9.05
C LEU A 81 0.27 -0.09 9.97
N LEU A 82 0.43 1.22 10.14
CA LEU A 82 -0.47 2.04 10.96
C LEU A 82 -1.88 2.12 10.38
N LYS A 83 -2.01 2.09 9.05
CA LYS A 83 -3.32 2.00 8.39
C LYS A 83 -3.96 0.64 8.66
N ALA A 84 -3.23 -0.45 8.43
CA ALA A 84 -3.72 -1.81 8.69
C ALA A 84 -4.13 -2.00 10.17
N GLN A 85 -3.38 -1.42 11.11
CA GLN A 85 -3.70 -1.45 12.52
C GLN A 85 -5.00 -0.69 12.84
N ARG A 86 -5.19 0.51 12.28
CA ARG A 86 -6.44 1.26 12.43
C ARG A 86 -7.61 0.50 11.81
N ASP A 87 -7.45 0.01 10.58
CA ASP A 87 -8.49 -0.76 9.89
C ASP A 87 -8.91 -2.01 10.70
N ALA A 88 -7.96 -2.66 11.39
CA ALA A 88 -8.24 -3.79 12.27
C ALA A 88 -9.01 -3.38 13.54
N LEU A 89 -8.63 -2.27 14.18
CA LEU A 89 -9.33 -1.74 15.36
C LEU A 89 -10.77 -1.33 15.02
N ASP A 90 -10.97 -0.62 13.91
CA ASP A 90 -12.29 -0.24 13.42
C ASP A 90 -13.16 -1.48 13.22
N THR A 91 -12.60 -2.53 12.59
CA THR A 91 -13.32 -3.77 12.32
C THR A 91 -13.69 -4.49 13.62
N TYR A 92 -12.78 -4.54 14.59
CA TYR A 92 -13.03 -5.12 15.89
C TYR A 92 -14.14 -4.39 16.65
N GLN A 93 -14.15 -3.05 16.60
CA GLN A 93 -15.20 -2.26 17.24
C GLN A 93 -16.58 -2.52 16.63
N ILE A 94 -16.69 -2.57 15.30
CA ILE A 94 -17.94 -2.93 14.62
C ILE A 94 -18.40 -4.31 15.04
N LEU A 95 -17.49 -5.29 15.10
CA LEU A 95 -17.83 -6.65 15.52
C LEU A 95 -18.41 -6.67 16.93
N LEU A 96 -17.83 -5.94 17.87
CA LEU A 96 -18.36 -5.84 19.24
C LEU A 96 -19.75 -5.19 19.27
N GLN A 97 -19.99 -4.15 18.47
CA GLN A 97 -21.31 -3.51 18.39
C GLN A 97 -22.36 -4.45 17.80
N LEU A 98 -21.99 -5.23 16.77
CA LEU A 98 -22.88 -6.25 16.20
C LEU A 98 -23.23 -7.33 17.22
N VAL A 99 -22.21 -7.88 17.91
CA VAL A 99 -22.42 -8.88 18.96
C VAL A 99 -23.31 -8.32 20.07
N ARG A 100 -23.11 -7.06 20.46
CA ARG A 100 -23.96 -6.37 21.44
C ARG A 100 -25.42 -6.35 20.98
N ILE A 101 -25.70 -5.83 19.78
CA ILE A 101 -27.08 -5.78 19.23
C ILE A 101 -27.72 -7.17 19.16
N LEU A 102 -26.94 -8.20 18.85
CA LEU A 102 -27.45 -9.58 18.80
C LEU A 102 -27.66 -10.19 20.20
N TYR A 103 -27.01 -9.65 21.23
CA TYR A 103 -27.04 -10.17 22.61
C TYR A 103 -28.04 -9.43 23.50
N ASP A 104 -28.09 -8.10 23.45
CA ASP A 104 -28.95 -7.23 24.29
C ASP A 104 -29.97 -6.42 23.50
N GLY A 105 -29.92 -6.46 22.16
CA GLY A 105 -30.78 -5.64 21.31
C GLY A 105 -32.20 -6.16 21.18
N THR A 106 -33.13 -5.23 20.90
CA THR A 106 -34.53 -5.58 20.62
C THR A 106 -34.68 -6.19 19.22
N ASP A 107 -35.72 -6.99 19.01
CA ASP A 107 -36.02 -7.58 17.69
C ASP A 107 -36.14 -6.52 16.59
N GLU A 108 -36.65 -5.33 16.91
CA GLU A 108 -36.73 -4.21 15.96
C GLU A 108 -35.34 -3.68 15.57
N THR A 109 -34.41 -3.64 16.53
CA THR A 109 -33.01 -3.24 16.27
C THR A 109 -32.31 -4.27 15.38
N VAL A 110 -32.54 -5.56 15.63
CA VAL A 110 -31.99 -6.67 14.84
C VAL A 110 -32.60 -6.69 13.43
N LYS A 111 -33.91 -6.47 13.28
CA LYS A 111 -34.58 -6.34 11.97
C LYS A 111 -34.05 -5.16 11.17
N LYS A 112 -33.85 -4.01 11.82
CA LYS A 112 -33.28 -2.81 11.19
C LYS A 112 -31.84 -3.06 10.74
N LEU A 113 -31.01 -3.67 11.59
CA LEU A 113 -29.65 -4.08 11.24
C LEU A 113 -29.65 -5.02 10.03
N ARG A 114 -30.51 -6.03 10.03
CA ARG A 114 -30.69 -6.96 8.91
C ARG A 114 -31.08 -6.23 7.63
N GLY A 115 -32.02 -5.28 7.69
CA GLY A 115 -32.44 -4.48 6.53
C GLY A 115 -31.33 -3.60 5.96
N ASN A 116 -30.41 -3.11 6.79
CA ASN A 116 -29.24 -2.35 6.32
C ASN A 116 -28.17 -3.23 5.65
N ILE A 117 -28.16 -4.53 5.95
CA ILE A 117 -27.25 -5.52 5.35
C ILE A 117 -27.88 -6.15 4.09
N GLN A 118 -29.20 -6.33 4.07
CA GLN A 118 -29.94 -6.96 2.98
C GLN A 118 -30.41 -5.88 1.99
N GLY A 119 -29.81 -5.86 0.78
CA GLY A 119 -30.14 -4.89 -0.27
C GLY A 119 -28.93 -4.12 -0.81
N VAL A 120 -27.75 -4.35 -0.24
CA VAL A 120 -26.49 -3.77 -0.69
C VAL A 120 -25.88 -4.65 -1.79
N PRO A 121 -25.40 -4.09 -2.92
CA PRO A 121 -24.95 -4.89 -4.06
C PRO A 121 -23.61 -5.61 -3.81
N SER A 122 -22.90 -5.30 -2.72
CA SER A 122 -21.68 -6.00 -2.33
C SER A 122 -21.47 -6.05 -0.82
N LEU A 123 -20.73 -7.08 -0.37
CA LEU A 123 -20.32 -7.23 1.03
C LEU A 123 -19.44 -6.05 1.50
N GLN A 124 -18.59 -5.51 0.63
CA GLN A 124 -17.73 -4.38 0.93
C GLN A 124 -18.54 -3.12 1.27
N GLU A 125 -19.60 -2.88 0.52
CA GLU A 125 -20.48 -1.73 0.70
C GLU A 125 -21.38 -1.93 1.92
N ALA A 126 -21.81 -3.15 2.21
CA ALA A 126 -22.47 -3.47 3.48
C ALA A 126 -21.56 -3.13 4.67
N MET A 127 -20.26 -3.43 4.61
CA MET A 127 -19.30 -3.04 5.67
C MET A 127 -19.14 -1.52 5.81
N VAL A 128 -19.21 -0.75 4.71
CA VAL A 128 -19.18 0.72 4.76
C VAL A 128 -20.44 1.27 5.41
N ASN A 129 -21.61 0.71 5.10
CA ASN A 129 -22.87 1.09 5.72
C ASN A 129 -22.90 0.71 7.21
N LEU A 130 -22.30 -0.42 7.59
CA LEU A 130 -22.16 -0.77 9.00
C LEU A 130 -21.25 0.23 9.75
N ARG A 131 -20.17 0.71 9.12
CA ARG A 131 -19.33 1.78 9.70
C ARG A 131 -20.10 3.07 9.96
N SER A 132 -21.05 3.44 9.10
CA SER A 132 -21.82 4.68 9.28
C SER A 132 -22.92 4.57 10.35
N LEU A 133 -23.34 3.35 10.69
CA LEU A 133 -24.33 3.12 11.75
C LEU A 133 -23.72 3.15 13.16
N PHE A 134 -22.40 3.02 13.28
CA PHE A 134 -21.68 2.94 14.55
C PHE A 134 -20.51 3.95 14.55
N PRO A 135 -20.74 5.21 14.95
CA PRO A 135 -19.68 6.22 15.08
C PRO A 135 -18.70 5.92 16.23
#